data_AF-A0A160GFH8-F1
#
_entry.id   AF-A0A160GFH8-F1
#
_cell.length_a   1.000
_cell.length_b   1.000
_cell.length_c   1.000
_cell.angle_alpha   90.00
_cell.angle_beta   90.00
_cell.angle_gamma   90.00
#
_symmetry.space_group_name_H-M   'P 1'
#
loop_
_entity.id
_entity.type
_entity.pdbx_description
1 polymer ?
#
loop_
_entity_poly.entity_id
_entity_poly.type
_entity_poly.pdbx_seq_one_letter_code
_entity_poly.pdbx_strand_id
1 'polypeptide(L)'
;MSIYQIPKENFNDLYIFEGGLRHYNLTNKDFSIIVNCVDCHPIVPNYFDDIKISFKDYTYLRFVKSYDIGKKSYEDIIEIGEITDRDNLLDYGGGLHPIATSFGIPTSFSIEIICENIELEII
;
A
#
# COMPACT_ATOMS: atom_id res chain seq x y z
N MET A 1 -0.79 5.99 -20.54
CA MET A 1 -0.81 6.07 -19.06
C MET A 1 0.40 6.87 -18.65
N SER A 2 0.23 7.77 -17.67
CA SER A 2 1.31 8.63 -17.18
C SER A 2 1.73 8.13 -15.81
N ILE A 3 3.02 7.90 -15.63
CA ILE A 3 3.61 7.59 -14.33
C ILE A 3 3.97 8.92 -13.66
N TYR A 4 3.56 9.08 -12.41
CA TYR A 4 3.93 10.23 -11.59
C TYR A 4 4.82 9.80 -10.44
N GLN A 5 5.98 10.44 -10.30
CA GLN A 5 6.86 10.22 -9.16
C GLN A 5 6.52 11.23 -8.06
N ILE A 6 6.22 10.72 -6.86
CA ILE A 6 5.95 11.57 -5.69
C ILE A 6 7.28 12.19 -5.22
N PRO A 7 7.36 13.51 -4.98
CA PRO A 7 8.51 14.12 -4.33
C PRO A 7 8.72 13.51 -2.93
N LYS A 8 9.97 13.27 -2.52
CA LYS A 8 10.29 12.61 -1.24
C LYS A 8 9.68 13.31 -0.03
N GLU A 9 9.65 14.64 -0.07
CA GLU A 9 9.03 15.48 0.96
C GLU A 9 7.53 15.22 1.15
N ASN A 10 6.85 14.68 0.12
CA ASN A 10 5.41 14.42 0.10
C ASN A 10 5.08 12.94 0.32
N PHE A 11 6.05 12.06 0.65
CA PHE A 11 5.75 10.64 0.87
C PHE A 11 4.73 10.42 1.99
N ASN A 12 4.72 11.27 3.01
CA ASN A 12 3.75 11.23 4.10
C ASN A 12 2.39 11.83 3.72
N ASP A 13 2.27 12.48 2.56
CA ASP A 13 1.03 13.06 2.05
C ASP A 13 0.27 12.09 1.12
N LEU A 14 0.76 10.85 0.97
CA LEU A 14 0.07 9.77 0.30
C LEU A 14 -0.83 9.02 1.29
N TYR A 15 -2.13 9.08 1.07
CA TYR A 15 -3.14 8.46 1.91
C TYR A 15 -3.98 7.45 1.12
N ILE A 16 -4.29 6.34 1.79
CA ILE A 16 -5.24 5.33 1.32
C ILE A 16 -6.36 5.29 2.37
N PHE A 17 -7.53 5.86 2.07
CA PHE A 17 -8.57 6.04 3.09
C PHE A 17 -9.30 4.73 3.41
N GLU A 18 -10.05 4.25 2.43
CA GLU A 18 -10.85 3.02 2.48
C GLU A 18 -10.50 2.11 1.30
N GLY A 19 -9.25 2.23 0.84
CA GLY A 19 -8.77 1.54 -0.34
C GLY A 19 -8.74 0.04 -0.11
N GLY A 20 -9.41 -0.71 -0.97
CA GLY A 20 -9.30 -2.15 -1.03
C GLY A 20 -8.05 -2.56 -1.79
N LEU A 21 -7.26 -3.46 -1.22
CA LEU A 21 -6.14 -4.10 -1.93
C LEU A 21 -6.69 -4.99 -3.06
N ARG A 22 -6.45 -4.60 -4.31
CA ARG A 22 -6.85 -5.38 -5.50
C ARG A 22 -5.78 -6.39 -5.90
N HIS A 23 -4.53 -5.95 -5.89
CA HIS A 23 -3.39 -6.74 -6.32
C HIS A 23 -2.12 -6.24 -5.64
N TYR A 24 -1.11 -7.10 -5.53
CA TYR A 24 0.25 -6.70 -5.21
C TYR A 24 1.24 -7.51 -6.04
N ASN A 25 2.39 -6.90 -6.30
CA ASN A 25 3.54 -7.57 -6.89
C ASN A 25 4.77 -7.26 -6.04
N LEU A 26 5.60 -8.29 -5.84
CA LEU A 26 6.80 -8.22 -5.01
C LEU A 26 7.98 -8.79 -5.78
N THR A 27 9.04 -8.01 -5.84
CA THR A 27 10.33 -8.41 -6.41
C THR A 27 11.43 -8.12 -5.40
N ASN A 28 12.68 -8.48 -5.74
CA ASN A 28 13.83 -8.24 -4.86
C ASN A 28 14.16 -6.75 -4.64
N LYS A 29 13.61 -5.84 -5.43
CA LYS A 29 13.90 -4.40 -5.35
C LYS A 29 12.66 -3.52 -5.27
N ASP A 30 11.57 -3.98 -5.88
CA ASP A 30 10.36 -3.19 -6.01
C ASP A 30 9.18 -3.93 -5.38
N PHE A 31 8.33 -3.17 -4.71
CA PHE A 31 7.02 -3.59 -4.22
C PHE A 31 5.96 -2.69 -4.84
N SER A 32 4.86 -3.26 -5.31
CA SER A 32 3.75 -2.45 -5.83
C SER A 32 2.41 -3.01 -5.43
N ILE A 33 1.44 -2.14 -5.20
CA ILE A 33 0.06 -2.48 -4.93
C ILE A 33 -0.86 -1.80 -5.94
N ILE A 34 -2.02 -2.39 -6.19
CA ILE A 34 -3.14 -1.74 -6.88
C ILE A 34 -4.25 -1.58 -5.85
N VAL A 35 -4.68 -0.34 -5.66
CA VAL A 35 -5.66 0.09 -4.65
C VAL A 35 -6.55 1.19 -5.22
N ASN A 36 -7.72 1.40 -4.64
CA ASN A 36 -8.56 2.56 -4.90
C ASN A 36 -8.55 3.52 -3.69
N CYS A 37 -9.33 4.61 -3.75
CA CYS A 37 -9.47 5.58 -2.65
C CYS A 37 -8.13 6.19 -2.20
N VAL A 38 -7.27 6.52 -3.16
CA VAL A 38 -5.96 7.15 -2.94
C VAL A 38 -6.06 8.67 -3.07
N ASP A 39 -5.44 9.37 -2.13
CA ASP A 39 -5.24 10.82 -2.17
C ASP A 39 -3.75 11.13 -1.99
N CYS A 40 -3.22 12.04 -2.80
CA CYS A 40 -1.78 12.28 -2.86
C CYS A 40 -1.45 13.67 -3.41
N HIS A 41 -1.20 14.67 -2.57
CA HIS A 41 -0.87 16.01 -3.08
C HIS A 41 0.41 16.04 -3.95
N PRO A 42 0.41 16.66 -5.15
CA PRO A 42 -0.64 17.49 -5.78
C PRO A 42 -1.58 16.73 -6.74
N ILE A 43 -1.45 15.42 -6.88
CA ILE A 43 -2.35 14.61 -7.69
C ILE A 43 -3.62 14.30 -6.90
N VAL A 44 -4.76 14.66 -7.45
CA VAL A 44 -6.06 14.26 -6.89
C VAL A 44 -6.70 13.29 -7.89
N PRO A 45 -6.43 11.97 -7.78
CA PRO A 45 -7.12 10.98 -8.61
C PRO A 45 -8.62 11.05 -8.37
N ASN A 46 -9.44 10.51 -9.29
CA ASN A 46 -10.84 10.32 -8.92
C ASN A 46 -10.88 9.24 -7.83
N TYR A 47 -11.77 9.44 -6.86
CA TYR A 47 -11.88 8.57 -5.67
C TYR A 47 -12.03 7.06 -6.00
N PHE A 48 -12.62 6.74 -7.16
CA PHE A 48 -12.87 5.37 -7.61
C PHE A 48 -11.87 4.86 -8.65
N ASP A 49 -10.88 5.66 -9.04
CA ASP A 49 -9.84 5.19 -9.96
C ASP A 49 -8.99 4.13 -9.26
N ASP A 50 -8.61 3.07 -9.99
CA ASP A 50 -7.60 2.14 -9.53
C ASP A 50 -6.23 2.77 -9.74
N ILE A 51 -5.45 2.84 -8.67
CA ILE A 51 -4.14 3.44 -8.63
C ILE A 51 -3.13 2.36 -8.30
N LYS A 52 -2.13 2.23 -9.16
CA LYS A 52 -0.94 1.46 -8.85
C LYS A 52 0.06 2.34 -8.13
N ILE A 53 0.41 1.95 -6.91
CA ILE A 53 1.46 2.56 -6.10
C ILE A 53 2.66 1.63 -6.18
N SER A 54 3.80 2.14 -6.65
CA SER A 54 5.05 1.38 -6.74
C SER A 54 6.12 2.00 -5.85
N PHE A 55 6.60 1.22 -4.90
CA PHE A 55 7.71 1.54 -4.01
C PHE A 55 8.99 0.93 -4.60
N LYS A 56 9.91 1.80 -5.00
CA LYS A 56 11.12 1.43 -5.74
C LYS A 56 12.33 1.39 -4.81
N ASP A 57 13.20 0.43 -5.09
CA ASP A 57 14.46 0.21 -4.36
C ASP A 57 14.24 0.20 -2.83
N TYR A 58 13.27 -0.60 -2.37
CA TYR A 58 13.00 -0.72 -0.94
C TYR A 58 14.14 -1.47 -0.22
N THR A 59 14.45 -1.06 1.01
CA THR A 59 15.45 -1.73 1.87
C THR A 59 14.80 -2.49 3.01
N TYR A 60 13.58 -2.11 3.39
CA TYR A 60 12.74 -2.79 4.35
C TYR A 60 11.29 -2.78 3.87
N LEU A 61 10.59 -3.89 4.07
CA LEU A 61 9.17 -4.03 3.83
C LEU A 61 8.58 -4.94 4.90
N ARG A 62 7.55 -4.46 5.59
CA ARG A 62 6.61 -5.30 6.34
C ARG A 62 5.20 -5.07 5.81
N PHE A 63 4.69 -6.07 5.11
CA PHE A 63 3.38 -6.06 4.49
C PHE A 63 2.46 -7.06 5.17
N VAL A 64 1.43 -6.55 5.84
CA VAL A 64 0.43 -7.34 6.57
C VAL A 64 -0.89 -7.27 5.80
N LYS A 65 -1.50 -8.43 5.55
CA LYS A 65 -2.87 -8.53 5.05
C LYS A 65 -3.71 -9.20 6.12
N SER A 66 -4.83 -8.59 6.47
CA SER A 66 -5.76 -9.12 7.47
C SER A 66 -7.03 -9.62 6.77
N TYR A 67 -7.56 -10.74 7.24
CA TYR A 67 -8.74 -11.39 6.70
C TYR A 67 -9.71 -11.71 7.84
N ASP A 68 -10.86 -11.05 7.86
CA ASP A 68 -11.94 -11.40 8.78
C ASP A 68 -12.88 -12.41 8.13
N ILE A 69 -12.95 -13.61 8.70
CA ILE A 69 -13.83 -14.69 8.25
C ILE A 69 -14.77 -15.05 9.40
N GLY A 70 -15.99 -14.52 9.35
CA GLY A 70 -16.97 -14.65 10.42
C GLY A 70 -16.51 -13.94 11.70
N LYS A 71 -16.19 -14.71 12.76
CA LYS A 71 -15.70 -14.19 14.05
C LYS A 71 -14.18 -14.36 14.24
N LYS A 72 -13.48 -14.86 13.23
CA LYS A 72 -12.04 -15.11 13.28
C LYS A 72 -11.31 -14.15 12.36
N SER A 73 -10.18 -13.65 12.81
CA SER A 73 -9.28 -12.82 12.03
C SER A 73 -7.98 -13.59 11.79
N TYR A 74 -7.44 -13.48 10.59
CA TYR A 74 -6.18 -14.09 10.17
C TYR A 74 -5.28 -13.02 9.58
N GLU A 75 -3.97 -13.18 9.77
CA GLU A 75 -2.97 -12.30 9.19
C GLU A 75 -2.01 -13.11 8.31
N ASP A 76 -1.69 -12.57 7.15
CA ASP A 76 -0.59 -13.01 6.30
C ASP A 76 0.46 -11.90 6.25
N ILE A 77 1.67 -12.22 6.69
CA ILE A 77 2.75 -11.26 6.92
C ILE A 77 3.92 -11.61 6.01
N ILE A 78 4.36 -10.62 5.23
CA ILE A 78 5.61 -10.65 4.47
C ILE A 78 6.53 -9.60 5.09
N GLU A 79 7.69 -10.02 5.58
CA GLU A 79 8.68 -9.15 6.21
C GLU A 79 10.07 -9.41 5.61
N ILE A 80 10.71 -8.36 5.10
CA ILE A 80 11.98 -8.41 4.38
C ILE A 80 12.83 -7.21 4.79
N GLY A 81 14.12 -7.46 5.04
CA GLY A 81 15.09 -6.41 5.39
C GLY A 81 15.16 -6.15 6.90
N GLU A 82 15.88 -5.10 7.27
CA GLU A 82 16.08 -4.68 8.66
C GLU A 82 15.92 -3.16 8.76
N ILE A 83 15.45 -2.67 9.91
CA ILE A 83 15.31 -1.23 10.21
C ILE A 83 16.53 -0.76 11.00
N THR A 84 17.03 0.43 10.68
CA THR A 84 18.05 1.16 11.43
C THR A 84 17.53 2.50 11.96
N ASP A 85 18.19 3.05 12.99
CA ASP A 85 17.78 4.32 13.64
C ASP A 85 17.80 5.55 12.72
N ARG A 86 18.34 5.43 11.50
CA ARG A 86 18.42 6.53 10.53
C ARG A 86 17.36 6.45 9.45
N ASP A 87 16.59 5.37 9.42
CA ASP A 87 15.64 5.15 8.37
C ASP A 87 14.36 5.96 8.57
N ASN A 88 13.80 6.44 7.47
CA ASN A 88 12.50 7.08 7.45
C ASN A 88 11.45 6.01 7.13
N LEU A 89 10.87 5.42 8.18
CA LEU A 89 9.82 4.42 8.04
C LEU A 89 8.52 5.09 7.59
N LEU A 90 8.00 4.65 6.45
CA LEU A 90 6.71 5.07 5.93
C LEU A 90 5.68 4.02 6.30
N ASP A 91 4.47 4.46 6.64
CA ASP A 91 3.34 3.57 6.97
C ASP A 91 2.13 3.93 6.10
N TYR A 92 1.61 2.93 5.40
CA TYR A 92 0.43 3.03 4.55
C TYR A 92 -0.51 1.87 4.85
N GLY A 93 -1.80 2.13 4.84
CA GLY A 93 -2.78 1.06 5.04
C GLY A 93 -4.13 1.43 4.49
N GLY A 94 -4.92 0.41 4.21
CA GLY A 94 -6.29 0.57 3.72
C GLY A 94 -7.14 -0.59 4.20
N GLY A 95 -8.44 -0.39 4.20
CA GLY A 95 -9.38 -1.42 4.57
C GLY A 95 -10.74 -1.22 3.94
N LEU A 96 -11.39 -2.34 3.64
CA LEU A 96 -12.79 -2.36 3.25
C LEU A 96 -13.63 -2.50 4.52
N HIS A 97 -14.66 -1.67 4.66
CA HIS A 97 -15.70 -1.90 5.67
C HIS A 97 -16.25 -3.33 5.53
N PRO A 98 -16.68 -4.01 6.63
CA PRO A 98 -16.80 -5.48 6.74
C PRO A 98 -18.00 -6.07 5.98
N ILE A 99 -18.07 -5.82 4.67
CA ILE A 99 -18.97 -6.46 3.70
C ILE A 99 -18.23 -7.63 3.01
N ALA A 100 -16.91 -7.71 3.13
CA ALA A 100 -16.06 -8.70 2.45
C ALA A 100 -15.75 -9.97 3.26
N THR A 101 -16.37 -10.18 4.43
CA THR A 101 -16.08 -11.32 5.35
C THR A 101 -16.36 -12.72 4.78
N SER A 102 -16.86 -12.81 3.55
CA SER A 102 -17.38 -14.04 2.93
C SER A 102 -16.58 -14.50 1.70
N PHE A 103 -15.61 -13.71 1.20
CA PHE A 103 -15.00 -13.94 -0.12
C PHE A 103 -13.48 -14.21 -0.11
N GLY A 104 -12.83 -14.31 1.06
CA GLY A 104 -11.39 -14.58 1.14
C GLY A 104 -10.50 -13.45 0.60
N ILE A 105 -11.06 -12.23 0.50
CA ILE A 105 -10.36 -11.00 0.14
C ILE A 105 -9.86 -10.37 1.46
N PRO A 106 -8.65 -9.75 1.51
CA PRO A 106 -8.22 -9.02 2.69
C PRO A 106 -9.25 -7.97 3.09
N THR A 107 -9.65 -7.95 4.37
CA THR A 107 -10.49 -6.89 4.93
C THR A 107 -9.68 -5.63 5.17
N SER A 108 -8.40 -5.77 5.48
CA SER A 108 -7.45 -4.66 5.57
C SER A 108 -6.04 -5.08 5.20
N PHE A 109 -5.18 -4.09 4.99
CA PHE A 109 -3.75 -4.27 4.85
C PHE A 109 -2.99 -3.09 5.46
N SER A 110 -1.76 -3.35 5.90
CA SER A 110 -0.80 -2.33 6.31
C SER A 110 0.56 -2.61 5.69
N ILE A 111 1.30 -1.54 5.41
CA ILE A 111 2.60 -1.53 4.75
C ILE A 111 3.48 -0.60 5.55
N GLU A 112 4.46 -1.16 6.24
CA GLU A 112 5.59 -0.40 6.73
C GLU A 112 6.73 -0.58 5.72
N ILE A 113 7.31 0.51 5.22
CA ILE A 113 8.29 0.44 4.15
C ILE A 113 9.33 1.54 4.23
N ILE A 114 10.55 1.21 3.82
CA ILE A 114 11.64 2.16 3.58
C ILE A 114 12.02 2.02 2.11
N CYS A 115 11.86 3.07 1.32
CA CYS A 115 12.12 3.06 -0.12
C CYS A 115 12.70 4.38 -0.64
N GLU A 116 13.33 4.33 -1.81
CA GLU A 116 13.96 5.51 -2.42
C GLU A 116 12.94 6.34 -3.22
N ASN A 117 12.02 5.69 -3.95
CA ASN A 117 11.02 6.38 -4.77
C ASN A 117 9.63 5.76 -4.63
N ILE A 118 8.61 6.61 -4.74
CA ILE A 118 7.21 6.19 -4.88
C ILE A 118 6.68 6.72 -6.21
N GLU A 119 6.09 5.82 -6.99
CA GLU A 119 5.46 6.11 -8.27
C GLU A 119 3.96 5.77 -8.23
N LEU A 120 3.15 6.64 -8.84
CA LEU A 120 1.71 6.46 -9.02
C LEU A 120 1.37 6.34 -10.50
N GLU A 121 0.48 5.40 -10.81
CA GLU A 121 -0.08 5.19 -12.15
C GLU A 121 -1.58 4.95 -12.06
N ILE A 122 -2.38 5.75 -12.78
CA ILE A 122 -3.83 5.55 -12.94
C ILE A 122 -4.06 4.45 -13.98
N ILE A 123 -4.86 3.45 -13.64
CA ILE A 123 -5.17 2.27 -14.46
C ILE A 123 -6.51 2.40 -15.18
#